data_AF-A0A484X3U6-F1
#
_entry.id   AF-A0A484X3U6-F1
#
_cell.length_a   1.000
_cell.length_b   1.000
_cell.length_c   1.000
_cell.angle_alpha   90.00
_cell.angle_beta   90.00
_cell.angle_gamma   90.00
#
_symmetry.space_group_name_H-M   'P 1'
#
loop_
_entity.id
_entity.type
_entity.pdbx_description
1 polymer ?
#
loop_
_entity_poly.entity_id
_entity_poly.type
_entity_poly.pdbx_seq_one_letter_code
_entity_poly.pdbx_strand_id
1 'polypeptide(L)'
;MRKNNLFIQNFVVGCSCAVNASLAEFVLSRIGEQHVKMIAMHDWWLAVTAKLFGRIHFDNTQTILYRQHQGNVLGAKSSGMMRFIRLGLNGQGIFASSIF
;
A
#
# COMPACT_ATOMS: atom_id res chain seq x y z
N MET A 1 5.59 -11.59 -16.19
CA MET A 1 6.06 -10.77 -15.04
C MET A 1 5.55 -11.38 -13.75
N ARG A 2 6.41 -11.52 -12.73
CA ARG A 2 6.00 -11.98 -11.39
C ARG A 2 4.99 -10.98 -10.81
N LYS A 3 3.81 -11.47 -10.40
CA LYS A 3 2.81 -10.65 -9.71
C LYS A 3 3.45 -10.14 -8.39
N ASN A 4 3.23 -8.86 -8.05
CA ASN A 4 3.73 -8.19 -6.83
C ASN A 4 5.21 -7.73 -6.90
N ASN A 5 5.56 -6.96 -7.93
CA ASN A 5 6.84 -6.24 -7.95
C ASN A 5 6.69 -4.87 -7.26
N LEU A 6 7.31 -4.72 -6.09
CA LEU A 6 7.27 -3.49 -5.29
C LEU A 6 7.78 -2.26 -6.04
N PHE A 7 8.85 -2.39 -6.84
CA PHE A 7 9.42 -1.26 -7.59
C PHE A 7 8.50 -0.74 -8.70
N ILE A 8 7.62 -1.61 -9.21
CA ILE A 8 6.71 -1.26 -10.32
C ILE A 8 5.35 -0.81 -9.78
N GLN A 9 4.82 -1.50 -8.77
CA GLN A 9 3.43 -1.31 -8.32
C GLN A 9 3.32 -0.49 -7.05
N ASN A 10 4.37 -0.45 -6.23
CA ASN A 10 4.44 0.21 -4.92
C ASN A 10 3.12 0.18 -4.14
N PHE A 11 2.69 -1.02 -3.77
CA PHE A 11 1.36 -1.28 -3.20
C PHE A 11 1.31 -1.18 -1.67
N VAL A 12 2.33 -0.62 -1.02
CA VAL A 12 2.34 -0.43 0.44
C VAL A 12 1.41 0.71 0.81
N VAL A 13 0.68 0.54 1.93
CA VAL A 13 -0.26 1.53 2.45
C VAL A 13 0.16 1.90 3.87
N GLY A 14 0.32 3.19 4.12
CA GLY A 14 0.87 3.72 5.38
C GLY A 14 0.14 3.23 6.63
N CYS A 15 -1.19 3.16 6.60
CA CYS A 15 -1.99 2.72 7.75
C CYS A 15 -1.78 1.25 8.15
N SER A 16 -1.19 0.43 7.28
CA SER A 16 -0.91 -0.98 7.53
C SER A 16 0.59 -1.27 7.54
N CYS A 17 1.43 -0.28 7.80
CA CYS A 17 2.88 -0.46 7.86
C CYS A 17 3.46 0.09 9.16
N ALA A 18 4.55 -0.51 9.60
CA ALA A 18 5.37 -0.01 10.70
C ALA A 18 6.85 -0.07 10.26
N VAL A 19 7.64 0.88 10.73
CA VAL A 19 9.09 0.94 10.48
C VAL A 19 9.82 0.99 11.82
N ASN A 20 11.01 0.38 11.87
CA ASN A 20 11.86 0.48 13.05
C ASN A 20 12.63 1.82 13.04
N ALA A 21 13.17 2.19 14.21
CA ALA A 21 13.93 3.42 14.37
C ALA A 21 15.13 3.50 13.42
N SER A 22 15.86 2.38 13.23
CA SER A 22 17.04 2.34 12.38
C SER A 22 16.75 2.71 10.91
N LEU A 23 15.65 2.20 10.33
CA LEU A 23 15.24 2.58 8.98
C LEU A 23 14.81 4.05 8.91
N ALA A 24 14.07 4.53 9.91
CA ALA A 24 13.62 5.91 9.97
C ALA A 24 14.81 6.88 10.04
N GLU A 25 15.77 6.62 10.93
CA GLU A 25 17.02 7.40 11.06
C GLU A 25 17.86 7.35 9.78
N PHE A 26 17.98 6.17 9.15
CA PHE A 26 18.69 6.02 7.88
C PHE A 26 18.09 6.92 6.79
N VAL A 27 16.76 6.95 6.67
CA VAL A 27 16.07 7.79 5.68
C VAL A 27 16.23 9.28 6.01
N LEU A 28 15.99 9.66 7.26
CA LEU A 28 16.04 11.06 7.71
C LEU A 28 17.45 11.64 7.60
N SER A 29 18.49 10.87 7.86
CA SER A 29 19.89 11.32 7.72
C SER A 29 20.34 11.56 6.29
N ARG A 30 19.59 11.09 5.29
CA ARG A 30 19.95 11.16 3.87
C ARG A 30 19.03 12.03 3.04
N ILE A 31 17.90 12.47 3.60
CA ILE A 31 16.92 13.26 2.89
C ILE A 31 16.95 14.72 3.34
N GLY A 32 17.28 15.62 2.43
CA GLY A 32 17.14 17.07 2.64
C GLY A 32 15.71 17.56 2.42
N GLU A 33 15.36 18.74 2.95
CA GLU A 33 14.01 19.33 2.84
C GLU A 33 13.49 19.43 1.39
N GLN A 34 14.38 19.77 0.45
CA GLN A 34 14.05 19.85 -0.97
C GLN A 34 13.61 18.49 -1.55
N HIS A 35 14.13 17.38 -1.02
CA HIS A 35 13.80 16.04 -1.47
C HIS A 35 12.46 15.57 -0.91
N VAL A 36 12.12 15.96 0.32
CA VAL A 36 10.84 15.63 0.95
C VAL A 36 9.67 16.12 0.11
N LYS A 37 9.80 17.31 -0.49
CA LYS A 37 8.78 17.89 -1.39
C LYS A 37 8.55 17.08 -2.67
N MET A 38 9.51 16.25 -3.07
CA MET A 38 9.42 15.39 -4.26
C MET A 38 8.88 14.00 -3.94
N ILE A 39 8.71 13.64 -2.66
CA ILE A 39 8.12 12.36 -2.27
C ILE A 39 6.61 12.43 -2.48
N ALA A 40 6.11 11.63 -3.43
CA ALA A 40 4.68 11.51 -3.66
C ALA A 40 3.95 10.86 -2.47
N MET A 41 4.54 9.82 -1.89
CA MET A 41 3.96 8.98 -0.84
C MET A 41 5.08 8.48 0.09
N HIS A 42 4.98 8.74 1.39
CA HIS A 42 6.06 8.45 2.35
C HIS A 42 6.23 6.95 2.60
N ASP A 43 5.13 6.21 2.69
CA ASP A 43 5.07 4.75 2.79
C ASP A 43 5.73 4.06 1.59
N TRP A 44 5.50 4.58 0.39
CA TRP A 44 6.10 4.11 -0.85
C TRP A 44 7.61 4.31 -0.88
N TRP A 45 8.08 5.47 -0.42
CA TRP A 45 9.51 5.77 -0.30
C TRP A 45 10.19 4.87 0.73
N LEU A 46 9.57 4.72 1.90
CA LEU A 46 10.07 3.83 2.97
C LEU A 46 10.13 2.38 2.49
N ALA A 47 9.11 1.90 1.76
CA ALA A 47 9.06 0.54 1.25
C ALA A 47 10.18 0.26 0.24
N VAL A 48 10.41 1.16 -0.73
CA VAL A 48 11.50 1.00 -1.71
C VAL A 48 12.87 1.05 -1.01
N THR A 49 13.04 1.96 -0.05
CA THR A 49 14.28 2.07 0.72
C THR A 49 14.54 0.79 1.53
N ALA A 50 13.53 0.29 2.26
CA ALA A 50 13.63 -0.96 3.01
C ALA A 50 13.93 -2.15 2.10
N LYS A 51 13.41 -2.17 0.87
CA LYS A 51 13.69 -3.25 -0.10
C LYS A 51 15.15 -3.27 -0.57
N LEU A 52 15.80 -2.10 -0.64
CA LEU A 52 17.18 -1.97 -1.09
C LEU A 52 18.20 -2.17 0.04
N PHE A 53 17.91 -1.60 1.22
CA PHE A 53 18.90 -1.51 2.32
C PHE A 53 18.53 -2.31 3.56
N GLY A 54 17.38 -2.98 3.57
CA GLY A 54 16.88 -3.70 4.72
C GLY A 54 16.07 -4.93 4.35
N ARG A 55 15.05 -5.22 5.16
CA ARG A 55 14.12 -6.33 4.98
C ARG A 55 12.70 -5.85 5.16
N ILE A 56 11.79 -6.42 4.36
CA ILE A 56 10.36 -6.20 4.48
C ILE A 56 9.74 -7.54 4.89
N HIS A 57 9.01 -7.51 6.00
CA HIS A 57 8.24 -8.64 6.49
C HIS A 57 6.76 -8.32 6.27
N PHE A 58 6.06 -9.21 5.55
CA PHE A 58 4.62 -9.12 5.39
C PHE A 58 3.97 -9.95 6.50
N ASP A 59 3.16 -9.31 7.33
CA ASP A 59 2.30 -9.99 8.30
C ASP A 59 0.95 -10.28 7.62
N ASN A 60 0.53 -11.54 7.66
CA ASN A 60 -0.74 -11.99 7.06
C ASN A 60 -1.95 -11.72 7.99
N THR A 61 -1.72 -11.17 9.18
CA THR A 61 -2.75 -10.86 10.16
C THR A 61 -3.42 -9.53 9.84
N GLN A 62 -4.75 -9.53 9.75
CA GLN A 62 -5.52 -8.29 9.59
C GLN A 62 -5.68 -7.61 10.95
N THR A 63 -4.88 -6.58 11.20
CA THR A 63 -4.82 -5.88 12.50
C THR A 63 -5.63 -4.59 12.56
N ILE A 64 -6.15 -4.11 11.43
CA ILE A 64 -6.81 -2.81 11.30
C ILE A 64 -7.98 -2.87 10.30
N LEU A 65 -9.10 -2.23 10.68
CA LEU A 65 -10.17 -1.87 9.75
C LEU A 65 -9.88 -0.49 9.14
N TYR A 66 -9.75 -0.42 7.81
CA TYR A 66 -9.48 0.84 7.12
C TYR A 66 -10.78 1.56 6.76
N ARG A 67 -10.95 2.80 7.25
CA ARG A 67 -12.05 3.68 6.87
C ARG A 67 -11.56 4.68 5.82
N GLN A 68 -12.20 4.70 4.66
CA GLN A 68 -11.91 5.67 3.61
C GLN A 68 -12.73 6.94 3.80
N HIS A 69 -12.07 8.10 3.79
CA HIS A 69 -12.72 9.41 3.84
C HIS A 69 -12.70 10.07 2.46
N GLN A 70 -13.65 10.99 2.21
CA GLN A 70 -13.81 11.66 0.90
C GLN A 70 -12.57 12.47 0.47
N GLY A 71 -11.74 12.92 1.43
CA GLY A 71 -10.49 13.64 1.18
C GLY A 71 -9.26 12.76 0.97
N ASN A 72 -9.38 11.44 0.93
CA ASN A 72 -8.23 10.56 0.78
C ASN A 72 -7.63 10.66 -0.64
N VAL A 73 -6.31 10.89 -0.71
CA VAL A 73 -5.55 10.95 -1.97
C VAL A 73 -5.58 9.61 -2.72
N LEU A 74 -5.61 8.49 -1.97
CA LEU A 74 -5.73 7.13 -2.50
C LEU A 74 -6.77 6.33 -1.70
N GLY A 75 -7.57 5.53 -2.41
CA GLY A 75 -8.59 4.68 -1.81
C GLY A 75 -9.13 3.64 -2.80
N ALA A 76 -10.05 2.81 -2.34
CA ALA A 76 -10.68 1.81 -3.19
C ALA A 76 -11.44 2.53 -4.32
N LYS A 77 -11.08 2.23 -5.57
CA LYS A 77 -11.87 2.67 -6.73
C LYS A 77 -13.27 2.06 -6.60
N SER A 78 -14.32 2.84 -6.87
CA SER A 78 -15.68 2.31 -6.85
C SER A 78 -15.74 1.07 -7.75
N SER A 79 -16.18 -0.04 -7.17
CA SER A 79 -16.32 -1.29 -7.88
C SER A 79 -17.60 -1.21 -8.71
N GLY A 80 -17.53 -0.62 -9.90
CA GLY A 80 -18.66 -0.62 -10.82
C GLY A 80 -19.11 -2.03 -11.20
N MET A 81 -20.35 -2.18 -11.67
CA MET A 81 -20.97 -3.45 -12.11
C MET A 81 -20.03 -4.36 -12.93
N MET A 82 -19.20 -3.78 -13.81
CA MET A 82 -18.23 -4.52 -14.62
C MET A 82 -17.21 -5.32 -13.81
N ARG A 83 -16.81 -4.87 -12.62
CA ARG A 83 -15.89 -5.64 -11.76
C ARG A 83 -16.55 -6.93 -11.28
N PHE A 84 -17.82 -6.87 -10.90
CA PHE A 84 -18.58 -8.05 -10.45
C PHE A 84 -18.80 -9.06 -11.58
N ILE A 85 -19.15 -8.58 -12.77
CA ILE A 85 -19.27 -9.43 -13.97
C ILE A 85 -17.93 -10.13 -14.23
N ARG A 86 -16.81 -9.40 -14.16
CA ARG A 86 -15.47 -9.97 -14.39
C ARG A 86 -15.05 -10.98 -13.32
N LEU A 87 -15.43 -10.77 -12.06
CA LEU A 87 -15.17 -11.72 -10.96
C LEU A 87 -16.00 -13.00 -11.12
N GLY A 88 -17.26 -12.88 -11.55
CA GLY A 88 -18.12 -14.02 -11.87
C GLY A 88 -17.59 -14.85 -13.04
N LEU A 89 -17.21 -14.20 -14.14
CA LEU A 89 -16.67 -14.88 -15.34
C LEU A 89 -15.31 -15.57 -15.08
N ASN A 90 -14.50 -15.04 -14.16
CA ASN A 90 -13.21 -15.65 -13.80
C ASN A 90 -13.31 -16.72 -12.70
N GLY A 91 -14.53 -17.12 -12.31
CA GLY A 91 -14.76 -18.20 -11.34
C GLY A 91 -14.32 -17.87 -9.90
N GLN A 92 -14.11 -16.60 -9.55
CA GLN A 92 -13.63 -16.19 -8.23
C GLN A 92 -14.76 -16.02 -7.19
N GLY A 93 -16.01 -16.27 -7.58
CA GLY A 93 -17.19 -16.15 -6.72
C GLY A 93 -17.54 -14.69 -6.40
N ILE A 94 -18.82 -14.34 -6.55
CA ILE A 94 -19.34 -13.06 -6.05
C ILE A 94 -19.76 -13.28 -4.61
N PHE A 95 -18.83 -13.13 -3.66
CA PHE A 95 -19.20 -13.06 -2.25
C PHE A 95 -19.57 -11.61 -1.93
N ALA A 96 -20.87 -11.32 -2.03
CA ALA A 96 -21.45 -10.15 -1.40
C ALA A 96 -21.37 -10.36 0.12
N SER A 97 -20.31 -9.88 0.76
CA SER A 97 -20.39 -9.61 2.20
C SER A 97 -21.20 -8.34 2.36
N SER A 98 -22.30 -8.49 3.07
CA SER A 98 -23.24 -7.46 3.47
C SER A 98 -22.54 -6.22 4.03
N ILE A 99 -23.04 -5.09 3.58
CA ILE A 99 -22.84 -3.75 4.12
C ILE A 99 -22.98 -3.80 5.66
N PHE A 100 -21.89 -3.49 6.36
CA PHE A 100 -21.87 -2.87 7.67
C PHE A 100 -20.65 -1.94 7.76
#